data_AF-A0A4Y4D1U4-F1
#
_entry.id   AF-A0A4Y4D1U4-F1
#
_cell.length_a   1.000
_cell.length_b   1.000
_cell.length_c   1.000
_cell.angle_alpha   90.00
_cell.angle_beta   90.00
_cell.angle_gamma   90.00
#
_symmetry.space_group_name_H-M   'P 1'
#
loop_
_entity.id
_entity.type
_entity.pdbx_description
1 polymer ?
#
loop_
_entity_poly.entity_id
_entity_poly.type
_entity_poly.pdbx_seq_one_letter_code
_entity_poly.pdbx_strand_id
1 'polypeptide(L)'
;MKNLLDRLLAVACLGLVSISMPAHASTYTFSQTGFEDGGMVSGYFTGSDLNGDGFIRMSGAQREVGDFLLRYTGGSRLPDITIDFAELTRAASFGMGLQYLVGSSTIGAKGGANNGSIYVFDFSPLLIPTAAVLVFPDGQSGASGTAISFESGFASVSLDFMNVIDMNQINTAGNVSKVSEPSSLGLLGIAAALMGGLRRRKG
;
A
#
# COMPACT_ATOMS: atom_id res chain seq x y z
N MET A 1 16.58 -48.33 14.62
CA MET A 1 15.80 -47.62 13.58
C MET A 1 14.86 -46.54 14.14
N LYS A 2 14.16 -46.77 15.27
CA LYS A 2 13.31 -45.75 15.91
C LYS A 2 14.04 -44.42 16.23
N ASN A 3 15.25 -44.52 16.79
CA ASN A 3 16.03 -43.35 17.22
C ASN A 3 16.57 -42.44 16.09
N LEU A 4 16.49 -42.87 14.81
CA LEU A 4 16.94 -42.05 13.66
C LEU A 4 15.78 -41.21 13.12
N LEU A 5 14.56 -41.77 13.10
CA LEU A 5 13.34 -41.06 12.74
C LEU A 5 13.01 -39.96 13.76
N ASP A 6 13.14 -40.24 15.06
CA ASP A 6 12.88 -39.25 16.12
C ASP A 6 13.86 -38.05 16.05
N ARG A 7 15.10 -38.30 15.62
CA ARG A 7 16.13 -37.26 15.43
C ARG A 7 15.94 -36.47 14.14
N LEU A 8 15.46 -37.10 13.06
CA LEU A 8 15.10 -36.41 11.82
C LEU A 8 13.84 -35.56 11.98
N LEU A 9 12.86 -36.03 12.77
CA LEU A 9 11.65 -35.28 13.10
C LEU A 9 11.98 -34.04 13.96
N ALA A 10 12.91 -34.17 14.92
CA ALA A 10 13.35 -33.04 15.74
C ALA A 10 14.11 -31.95 14.94
N VAL A 11 14.82 -32.33 13.88
CA VAL A 11 15.54 -31.38 13.01
C VAL A 11 14.61 -30.72 11.97
N ALA A 12 13.54 -31.41 11.53
CA ALA A 12 12.55 -30.83 10.63
C ALA A 12 11.69 -29.73 11.29
N CYS A 13 11.47 -29.79 12.61
CA CYS A 13 10.69 -28.79 13.34
C CYS A 13 11.44 -27.48 13.67
N LEU A 14 12.77 -27.44 13.49
CA LEU A 14 13.60 -26.25 13.78
C LEU A 14 13.89 -25.37 12.54
N GLY A 15 13.43 -25.79 11.36
CA GLY A 15 13.70 -25.11 10.08
C GLY A 15 12.61 -24.17 9.57
N LEU A 16 11.48 -24.04 10.28
CA LEU A 16 10.35 -23.18 9.92
C LEU A 16 10.14 -22.09 10.98
N VAL A 17 11.20 -21.37 11.32
CA VAL A 17 11.01 -19.98 11.76
C VAL A 17 10.88 -19.18 10.48
N SER A 18 9.71 -19.29 9.83
CA SER A 18 9.25 -18.28 8.90
C SER A 18 9.29 -16.98 9.67
N ILE A 19 10.23 -16.12 9.30
CA ILE A 19 10.31 -14.74 9.76
C ILE A 19 9.06 -14.07 9.18
N SER A 20 7.90 -14.27 9.81
CA SER A 20 6.73 -13.46 9.55
C SER A 20 7.08 -12.11 10.15
N MET A 21 7.82 -11.30 9.40
CA MET A 21 7.88 -9.88 9.71
C MET A 21 6.41 -9.42 9.80
N PRO A 22 6.02 -8.70 10.86
CA PRO A 22 4.73 -8.04 10.85
C PRO A 22 4.68 -7.28 9.52
N ALA A 23 3.65 -7.53 8.71
CA ALA A 23 3.38 -6.71 7.54
C ALA A 23 2.97 -5.34 8.08
N HIS A 24 3.96 -4.55 8.48
CA HIS A 24 3.77 -3.19 8.94
C HIS A 24 3.06 -2.45 7.81
N ALA A 25 1.88 -1.90 8.13
CA ALA A 25 1.15 -1.06 7.19
C ALA A 25 2.10 0.01 6.66
N SER A 26 2.36 -0.03 5.36
CA SER A 26 3.12 1.02 4.68
C SER A 26 2.26 2.27 4.59
N THR A 27 2.91 3.42 4.73
CA THR A 27 2.26 4.71 4.41
C THR A 27 2.59 5.06 2.98
N TYR A 28 1.54 5.26 2.18
CA TYR A 28 1.64 5.68 0.79
C TYR A 28 1.14 7.11 0.70
N THR A 29 1.97 8.01 0.22
CA THR A 29 1.54 9.38 -0.09
C THR A 29 1.26 9.48 -1.58
N PHE A 30 0.22 10.20 -1.95
CA PHE A 30 -0.13 10.39 -3.35
C PHE A 30 -0.41 11.86 -3.65
N SER A 31 -0.09 12.29 -4.87
CA SER A 31 -0.37 13.64 -5.32
C SER A 31 -0.47 13.78 -6.84
N GLN A 32 -1.21 14.79 -7.25
CA GLN A 32 -1.26 15.31 -8.60
C GLN A 32 -1.27 16.85 -8.53
N THR A 33 -0.45 17.47 -9.37
CA THR A 33 -0.35 18.94 -9.50
C THR A 33 -0.55 19.32 -10.96
N GLY A 34 -0.46 20.61 -11.29
CA GLY A 34 -0.53 21.07 -12.68
C GLY A 34 -1.95 21.29 -13.20
N PHE A 35 -2.94 21.38 -12.30
CA PHE A 35 -4.28 21.83 -12.66
C PHE A 35 -4.27 23.31 -13.06
N GLU A 36 -5.21 23.69 -13.92
CA GLU A 36 -5.47 25.11 -14.21
C GLU A 36 -5.67 25.90 -12.89
N ASP A 37 -5.17 27.13 -12.85
CA ASP A 37 -5.21 28.05 -11.69
C ASP A 37 -4.50 27.56 -10.41
N GLY A 38 -3.67 26.50 -10.49
CA GLY A 38 -2.82 26.08 -9.37
C GLY A 38 -3.49 25.20 -8.32
N GLY A 39 -4.59 24.52 -8.67
CA GLY A 39 -5.17 23.46 -7.85
C GLY A 39 -4.19 22.30 -7.61
N MET A 40 -4.50 21.44 -6.64
CA MET A 40 -3.73 20.24 -6.30
C MET A 40 -4.63 19.19 -5.65
N VAL A 41 -4.45 17.92 -6.01
CA VAL A 41 -4.97 16.77 -5.26
C VAL A 41 -3.81 16.12 -4.54
N SER A 42 -3.97 15.84 -3.25
CA SER A 42 -2.94 15.13 -2.47
C SER A 42 -3.55 14.37 -1.32
N GLY A 43 -2.81 13.40 -0.80
CA GLY A 43 -3.29 12.60 0.30
C GLY A 43 -2.32 11.51 0.71
N TYR A 44 -2.79 10.67 1.61
CA TYR A 44 -2.09 9.47 2.01
C TYR A 44 -3.07 8.37 2.39
N PHE A 45 -2.56 7.14 2.44
CA PHE A 45 -3.22 6.05 3.13
C PHE A 45 -2.19 5.15 3.81
N THR A 46 -2.60 4.46 4.85
CA THR A 46 -1.81 3.36 5.44
C THR A 46 -2.46 2.03 5.12
N GLY A 47 -1.69 1.02 4.73
CA GLY A 47 -2.26 -0.28 4.46
C GLY A 47 -1.24 -1.39 4.21
N SER A 48 -1.73 -2.61 4.28
CA SER A 48 -1.00 -3.85 3.98
C SER A 48 -1.88 -4.74 3.13
N ASP A 49 -1.31 -5.40 2.13
CA ASP A 49 -1.99 -6.47 1.40
C ASP A 49 -2.15 -7.67 2.35
N LEU A 50 -3.35 -7.87 2.87
CA LEU A 50 -3.63 -8.88 3.90
C LEU A 50 -3.93 -10.25 3.30
N ASN A 51 -4.35 -10.28 2.05
CA ASN A 51 -4.75 -11.50 1.35
C ASN A 51 -3.68 -12.00 0.35
N GLY A 52 -2.63 -11.21 0.11
CA GLY A 52 -1.46 -11.57 -0.70
C GLY A 52 -1.72 -11.53 -2.21
N ASP A 53 -2.73 -10.80 -2.67
CA ASP A 53 -3.11 -10.74 -4.09
C ASP A 53 -2.45 -9.62 -4.89
N GLY A 54 -1.54 -8.88 -4.26
CA GLY A 54 -0.76 -7.79 -4.84
C GLY A 54 -1.45 -6.43 -4.77
N PHE A 55 -2.63 -6.33 -4.16
CA PHE A 55 -3.35 -5.08 -4.02
C PHE A 55 -3.68 -4.75 -2.57
N ILE A 56 -3.74 -3.45 -2.26
CA ILE A 56 -4.32 -2.93 -1.03
C ILE A 56 -5.69 -2.37 -1.38
N ARG A 57 -6.75 -2.86 -0.72
CA ARG A 57 -8.13 -2.45 -1.01
C ARG A 57 -8.93 -2.04 0.22
N MET A 58 -9.72 -0.99 0.02
CA MET A 58 -10.81 -0.57 0.88
C MET A 58 -12.05 -0.39 0.00
N SER A 59 -12.76 -1.49 -0.24
CA SER A 59 -13.98 -1.55 -1.05
C SER A 59 -14.77 -2.81 -0.71
N GLY A 60 -16.10 -2.70 -0.64
CA GLY A 60 -16.99 -3.83 -0.35
C GLY A 60 -16.67 -4.46 1.01
N ALA A 61 -16.27 -5.73 1.00
CA ALA A 61 -15.84 -6.46 2.20
C ALA A 61 -14.34 -6.36 2.50
N GLN A 62 -13.52 -5.84 1.59
CA GLN A 62 -12.07 -5.73 1.77
C GLN A 62 -11.72 -4.56 2.70
N ARG A 63 -10.84 -4.81 3.68
CA ARG A 63 -10.46 -3.87 4.74
C ARG A 63 -8.95 -3.93 4.99
N GLU A 64 -8.18 -3.42 4.04
CA GLU A 64 -6.70 -3.48 4.06
C GLU A 64 -6.05 -2.11 4.34
N VAL A 65 -6.88 -1.07 4.42
CA VAL A 65 -6.46 0.31 4.72
C VAL A 65 -6.79 0.64 6.17
N GLY A 66 -5.79 1.15 6.91
CA GLY A 66 -5.91 1.51 8.32
C GLY A 66 -6.12 3.01 8.58
N ASP A 67 -5.73 3.87 7.64
CA ASP A 67 -5.93 5.32 7.70
C ASP A 67 -5.94 5.89 6.27
N PHE A 68 -6.61 7.02 6.08
CA PHE A 68 -6.76 7.68 4.79
C PHE A 68 -7.06 9.17 4.95
N LEU A 69 -6.44 9.97 4.10
CA LEU A 69 -6.81 11.36 3.86
C LEU A 69 -6.61 11.68 2.39
N LEU A 70 -7.58 12.36 1.79
CA LEU A 70 -7.47 12.97 0.48
C LEU A 70 -7.92 14.42 0.56
N ARG A 71 -7.21 15.31 -0.11
CA ARG A 71 -7.54 16.72 -0.20
C ARG A 71 -7.44 17.21 -1.63
N TYR A 72 -8.43 17.99 -2.06
CA TYR A 72 -8.27 18.91 -3.17
C TYR A 72 -8.14 20.31 -2.57
N THR A 73 -7.10 21.05 -2.95
CA THR A 73 -6.89 22.41 -2.45
C THR A 73 -6.43 23.34 -3.55
N GLY A 74 -6.79 24.61 -3.44
CA GLY A 74 -6.38 25.66 -4.39
C GLY A 74 -7.16 25.65 -5.71
N GLY A 75 -6.75 26.52 -6.62
CA GLY A 75 -7.53 26.81 -7.84
C GLY A 75 -8.83 27.57 -7.55
N SER A 76 -9.56 27.91 -8.61
CA SER A 76 -10.81 28.69 -8.52
C SER A 76 -12.07 27.87 -8.83
N ARG A 77 -11.91 26.68 -9.40
CA ARG A 77 -13.00 25.88 -10.00
C ARG A 77 -13.76 25.02 -8.99
N LEU A 78 -13.13 24.67 -7.88
CA LEU A 78 -13.68 23.83 -6.81
C LEU A 78 -13.37 24.45 -5.46
N PRO A 79 -14.20 24.23 -4.42
CA PRO A 79 -13.82 24.55 -3.06
C PRO A 79 -12.71 23.58 -2.60
N ASP A 80 -12.09 23.89 -1.47
CA ASP A 80 -11.24 22.91 -0.79
C ASP A 80 -12.10 21.70 -0.38
N ILE A 81 -11.71 20.51 -0.82
CA ILE A 81 -12.38 19.25 -0.49
C ILE A 81 -11.45 18.48 0.45
N THR A 82 -12.01 17.89 1.51
CA THR A 82 -11.30 16.96 2.39
C THR A 82 -12.13 15.69 2.49
N ILE A 83 -11.49 14.55 2.22
CA ILE A 83 -12.11 13.23 2.33
C ILE A 83 -11.28 12.38 3.29
N ASP A 84 -11.87 11.97 4.41
CA ASP A 84 -11.16 11.25 5.47
C ASP A 84 -11.40 9.73 5.45
N PHE A 85 -10.84 9.03 6.44
CA PHE A 85 -10.97 7.59 6.57
C PHE A 85 -12.40 7.11 6.84
N ALA A 86 -13.21 7.90 7.55
CA ALA A 86 -14.61 7.57 7.80
C ALA A 86 -15.41 7.63 6.50
N GLU A 87 -15.11 8.60 5.65
CA GLU A 87 -15.72 8.75 4.33
C GLU A 87 -15.26 7.70 3.33
N LEU A 88 -13.98 7.33 3.35
CA LEU A 88 -13.50 6.15 2.61
C LEU A 88 -14.24 4.88 3.04
N THR A 89 -14.42 4.67 4.34
CA THR A 89 -15.15 3.52 4.89
C THR A 89 -16.62 3.53 4.45
N ARG A 90 -17.23 4.72 4.36
CA ARG A 90 -18.58 4.90 3.82
C ARG A 90 -18.63 4.58 2.33
N ALA A 91 -17.73 5.11 1.51
CA ALA A 91 -17.65 4.77 0.09
C ALA A 91 -17.50 3.25 -0.11
N ALA A 92 -16.69 2.60 0.74
CA ALA A 92 -16.50 1.16 0.72
C ALA A 92 -17.79 0.35 0.96
N SER A 93 -18.74 0.84 1.76
CA SER A 93 -20.01 0.13 1.97
C SER A 93 -20.90 0.09 0.72
N PHE A 94 -20.65 0.97 -0.24
CA PHE A 94 -21.31 1.01 -1.56
C PHE A 94 -20.48 0.32 -2.67
N GLY A 95 -19.41 -0.40 -2.32
CA GLY A 95 -18.51 -1.04 -3.29
C GLY A 95 -17.53 -0.07 -3.97
N MET A 96 -17.46 1.18 -3.52
CA MET A 96 -16.51 2.18 -3.99
C MET A 96 -15.30 2.22 -3.04
N GLY A 97 -14.41 3.21 -3.16
CA GLY A 97 -13.26 3.38 -2.26
C GLY A 97 -11.91 3.29 -2.97
N LEU A 98 -10.92 2.66 -2.33
CA LEU A 98 -9.53 2.64 -2.80
C LEU A 98 -9.13 1.24 -3.25
N GLN A 99 -8.45 1.16 -4.38
CA GLN A 99 -7.65 0.02 -4.79
C GLN A 99 -6.28 0.52 -5.23
N TYR A 100 -5.21 -0.11 -4.75
CA TYR A 100 -3.84 0.24 -5.11
C TYR A 100 -3.02 -1.01 -5.39
N LEU A 101 -2.30 -1.04 -6.50
CA LEU A 101 -1.34 -2.11 -6.82
C LEU A 101 -0.05 -1.88 -6.02
N VAL A 102 0.30 -2.84 -5.18
CA VAL A 102 1.50 -2.75 -4.32
C VAL A 102 2.76 -2.55 -5.18
N GLY A 103 3.56 -1.56 -4.81
CA GLY A 103 4.80 -1.19 -5.52
C GLY A 103 4.59 -0.31 -6.75
N SER A 104 3.35 0.07 -7.09
CA SER A 104 3.11 1.03 -8.17
C SER A 104 3.54 2.45 -7.79
N SER A 105 4.18 3.15 -8.72
CA SER A 105 4.48 4.58 -8.56
C SER A 105 3.30 5.48 -8.91
N THR A 106 2.15 4.91 -9.30
CA THR A 106 0.99 5.66 -9.80
C THR A 106 -0.35 5.04 -9.43
N ILE A 107 -1.43 5.84 -9.47
CA ILE A 107 -2.83 5.38 -9.46
C ILE A 107 -3.55 6.05 -10.64
N GLY A 108 -4.20 5.27 -11.49
CA GLY A 108 -4.92 5.72 -12.68
C GLY A 108 -4.07 6.02 -13.92
N ALA A 109 -2.79 5.60 -13.95
CA ALA A 109 -1.93 5.86 -15.13
C ALA A 109 -2.29 4.98 -16.34
N LYS A 110 -2.12 5.57 -17.54
CA LYS A 110 -2.42 4.91 -18.82
C LYS A 110 -1.36 3.86 -19.22
N GLY A 111 -1.75 2.84 -19.98
CA GLY A 111 -0.84 1.88 -20.61
C GLY A 111 -1.01 0.41 -20.20
N GLY A 112 -2.18 0.01 -19.69
CA GLY A 112 -2.51 -1.41 -19.50
C GLY A 112 -2.06 -2.06 -18.18
N ALA A 113 -1.54 -1.28 -17.22
CA ALA A 113 -1.39 -1.74 -15.84
C ALA A 113 -2.48 -1.06 -15.00
N ASN A 114 -3.51 -1.81 -14.59
CA ASN A 114 -4.41 -1.35 -13.53
C ASN A 114 -3.58 -1.22 -12.24
N ASN A 115 -3.09 -0.02 -12.00
CA ASN A 115 -2.26 0.34 -10.86
C ASN A 115 -3.08 0.85 -9.67
N GLY A 116 -4.39 0.97 -9.85
CA GLY A 116 -5.32 1.36 -8.80
C GLY A 116 -6.43 2.26 -9.30
N SER A 117 -7.32 2.56 -8.37
CA SER A 117 -8.45 3.45 -8.53
C SER A 117 -8.83 4.08 -7.20
N ILE A 118 -9.47 5.25 -7.28
CA ILE A 118 -10.02 5.96 -6.12
C ILE A 118 -11.44 6.37 -6.48
N TYR A 119 -12.42 5.96 -5.70
CA TYR A 119 -13.82 6.35 -5.85
C TYR A 119 -14.33 6.79 -4.48
N VAL A 120 -14.08 8.04 -4.13
CA VAL A 120 -14.40 8.54 -2.78
C VAL A 120 -15.23 9.82 -2.85
N PHE A 121 -16.03 10.02 -1.81
CA PHE A 121 -17.01 11.10 -1.71
C PHE A 121 -16.90 11.75 -0.35
N ASP A 122 -17.00 13.08 -0.35
CA ASP A 122 -17.32 13.85 0.84
C ASP A 122 -18.83 13.73 1.07
N PHE A 123 -19.24 13.39 2.29
CA PHE A 123 -20.65 13.21 2.64
C PHE A 123 -21.08 14.22 3.68
N SER A 124 -22.18 14.91 3.39
CA SER A 124 -22.92 15.66 4.42
C SER A 124 -23.35 14.76 5.60
N PRO A 125 -23.70 15.34 6.75
CA PRO A 125 -24.27 14.60 7.89
C PRO A 125 -25.52 13.76 7.55
N LEU A 126 -26.22 14.11 6.48
CA LEU A 126 -27.39 13.40 5.96
C LEU A 126 -27.06 12.29 4.95
N LEU A 127 -25.77 11.94 4.79
CA LEU A 127 -25.28 10.94 3.82
C LEU A 127 -25.52 11.31 2.35
N ILE A 128 -25.69 12.60 2.06
CA ILE A 128 -25.76 13.11 0.69
C ILE A 128 -24.35 13.52 0.27
N PRO A 129 -23.82 13.00 -0.86
CA PRO A 129 -22.53 13.44 -1.39
C PRO A 129 -22.51 14.95 -1.65
N THR A 130 -21.48 15.64 -1.17
CA THR A 130 -21.22 17.09 -1.36
C THR A 130 -20.06 17.34 -2.31
N ALA A 131 -19.10 16.41 -2.37
CA ALA A 131 -18.04 16.39 -3.37
C ALA A 131 -17.57 14.96 -3.66
N ALA A 132 -16.78 14.80 -4.71
CA ALA A 132 -16.19 13.52 -5.08
C ALA A 132 -14.81 13.68 -5.72
N VAL A 133 -13.94 12.71 -5.46
CA VAL A 133 -12.67 12.55 -6.18
C VAL A 133 -12.63 11.13 -6.74
N LEU A 134 -12.64 11.06 -8.07
CA LEU A 134 -12.73 9.83 -8.83
C LEU A 134 -11.47 9.69 -9.68
N VAL A 135 -10.68 8.65 -9.45
CA VAL A 135 -9.52 8.26 -10.25
C VAL A 135 -9.82 6.89 -10.83
N PHE A 136 -9.90 6.82 -12.16
CA PHE A 136 -10.32 5.64 -12.89
C PHE A 136 -9.12 4.74 -13.19
N PRO A 137 -9.29 3.41 -13.13
CA PRO A 137 -8.33 2.49 -13.72
C PRO A 137 -8.37 2.68 -15.25
N ASP A 138 -7.21 2.69 -15.89
CA ASP A 138 -7.06 3.05 -17.31
C ASP A 138 -8.01 2.27 -18.25
N GLY A 139 -8.58 2.99 -19.22
CA GLY A 139 -9.24 2.41 -20.40
C GLY A 139 -10.53 3.08 -20.90
N GLN A 140 -11.16 4.01 -20.16
CA GLN A 140 -12.54 4.41 -20.51
C GLN A 140 -12.72 5.80 -21.15
N SER A 141 -11.88 6.83 -20.90
CA SER A 141 -12.37 8.20 -21.20
C SER A 141 -11.35 9.35 -21.27
N GLY A 142 -10.14 9.14 -21.80
CA GLY A 142 -9.25 10.24 -22.18
C GLY A 142 -8.60 11.03 -21.02
N ALA A 143 -9.18 11.03 -19.82
CA ALA A 143 -8.65 11.54 -18.55
C ALA A 143 -8.52 10.39 -17.52
N SER A 144 -7.62 10.54 -16.56
CA SER A 144 -7.41 9.53 -15.50
C SER A 144 -8.34 9.72 -14.30
N GLY A 145 -9.10 10.82 -14.24
CA GLY A 145 -10.08 11.05 -13.18
C GLY A 145 -10.85 12.37 -13.28
N THR A 146 -11.65 12.66 -12.25
CA THR A 146 -12.32 13.94 -12.02
C THR A 146 -12.43 14.26 -10.53
N ALA A 147 -12.24 15.53 -10.17
CA ALA A 147 -12.72 16.09 -8.91
C ALA A 147 -13.98 16.92 -9.19
N ILE A 148 -14.96 16.81 -8.30
CA ILE A 148 -16.28 17.44 -8.45
C ILE A 148 -16.76 17.95 -7.10
N SER A 149 -17.42 19.11 -7.12
CA SER A 149 -18.31 19.56 -6.05
C SER A 149 -19.74 19.51 -6.57
N PHE A 150 -20.67 19.06 -5.72
CA PHE A 150 -22.11 19.06 -6.00
C PHE A 150 -22.78 20.35 -5.52
N GLU A 151 -22.01 21.27 -4.93
CA GLU A 151 -22.48 22.61 -4.59
C GLU A 151 -22.64 23.48 -5.84
N SER A 152 -23.64 24.36 -5.83
CA SER A 152 -23.89 25.27 -6.95
C SER A 152 -22.75 26.29 -7.11
N GLY A 153 -22.32 26.52 -8.35
CA GLY A 153 -21.34 27.57 -8.67
C GLY A 153 -19.91 27.04 -8.89
N PHE A 154 -19.67 25.75 -8.68
CA PHE A 154 -18.39 25.11 -8.96
C PHE A 154 -18.42 24.27 -10.24
N ALA A 155 -17.25 24.10 -10.85
CA ALA A 155 -17.06 23.31 -12.06
C ALA A 155 -16.17 22.10 -11.75
N SER A 156 -16.43 20.97 -12.41
CA SER A 156 -15.55 19.80 -12.32
C SER A 156 -14.15 20.11 -12.86
N VAL A 157 -13.16 19.39 -12.34
CA VAL A 157 -11.76 19.45 -12.79
C VAL A 157 -11.34 18.04 -13.21
N SER A 158 -10.82 17.89 -14.42
CA SER A 158 -10.25 16.62 -14.89
C SER A 158 -8.93 16.33 -14.18
N LEU A 159 -8.75 15.09 -13.77
CA LEU A 159 -7.53 14.59 -13.15
C LEU A 159 -6.71 13.80 -14.17
N ASP A 160 -5.40 13.89 -14.01
CA ASP A 160 -4.42 12.95 -14.54
C ASP A 160 -4.15 11.89 -13.45
N PHE A 161 -3.24 10.95 -13.71
CA PHE A 161 -2.87 9.95 -12.74
C PHE A 161 -2.22 10.57 -11.49
N MET A 162 -2.41 9.92 -10.34
CA MET A 162 -1.74 10.31 -9.10
C MET A 162 -0.35 9.68 -9.07
N ASN A 163 0.67 10.45 -8.70
CA ASN A 163 1.98 9.91 -8.35
C ASN A 163 1.94 9.38 -6.92
N VAL A 164 2.53 8.20 -6.69
CA VAL A 164 2.54 7.53 -5.38
C VAL A 164 3.97 7.31 -4.91
N ILE A 165 4.18 7.53 -3.62
CA ILE A 165 5.43 7.29 -2.92
C ILE A 165 5.16 6.39 -1.73
N ASP A 166 5.80 5.21 -1.68
CA ASP A 166 5.87 4.36 -0.50
C ASP A 166 6.93 4.91 0.47
N MET A 167 6.49 5.44 1.61
CA MET A 167 7.36 6.07 2.60
C MET A 167 8.30 5.05 3.29
N ASN A 168 7.96 3.76 3.30
CA ASN A 168 8.84 2.74 3.86
C ASN A 168 10.06 2.48 2.97
N GLN A 169 9.93 2.64 1.65
CA GLN A 169 11.06 2.50 0.71
C GLN A 169 12.08 3.65 0.88
N ILE A 170 11.61 4.87 1.18
CA ILE A 170 12.48 6.02 1.45
C ILE A 170 13.33 5.79 2.71
N ASN A 171 12.69 5.33 3.79
CA ASN A 171 13.37 5.09 5.06
C ASN A 171 14.37 3.91 4.99
N THR A 172 14.14 2.96 4.08
CA THR A 172 15.06 1.84 3.85
C THR A 172 16.30 2.27 3.05
N ALA A 173 16.15 3.18 2.07
CA ALA A 173 17.26 3.75 1.32
C ALA A 173 18.20 4.63 2.16
N GLY A 174 17.68 5.29 3.20
CA GLY A 174 18.47 6.09 4.15
C GLY A 174 19.25 5.26 5.19
N ASN A 175 18.92 3.98 5.36
CA ASN A 175 19.54 3.06 6.33
C ASN A 175 20.55 2.08 5.70
N VAL A 176 20.97 2.30 4.44
CA VAL A 176 22.09 1.55 3.84
C VAL A 176 23.44 2.06 4.37
N SER A 177 23.57 2.25 5.68
CA SER A 177 24.84 2.06 6.35
C SER A 177 24.99 0.56 6.56
N LYS A 178 25.97 -0.03 5.87
CA LYS A 178 26.33 -1.45 5.96
C LYS A 178 26.53 -1.86 7.42
N VAL A 179 25.48 -2.36 8.08
CA VAL A 179 25.66 -3.24 9.21
C VAL A 179 25.81 -4.63 8.62
N SER A 180 27.06 -5.07 8.48
CA SER A 180 27.34 -6.50 8.28
C SER A 180 26.68 -7.26 9.43
N GLU A 181 25.66 -8.05 9.13
CA GLU A 181 25.03 -8.89 10.14
C GLU A 181 26.07 -9.85 10.76
N PRO A 182 26.12 -9.98 12.11
CA PRO A 182 27.03 -10.93 12.76
C PRO A 182 26.61 -12.41 12.59
N SER A 183 25.64 -12.73 11.74
CA SER A 183 25.14 -14.08 11.50
C SER A 183 25.97 -14.88 10.49
N SER A 184 26.69 -14.21 9.57
CA SER A 184 27.48 -14.90 8.53
C SER A 184 28.74 -15.60 9.06
N LEU A 185 29.26 -15.21 10.23
CA LEU A 185 30.37 -15.89 10.90
C LEU A 185 29.90 -16.98 11.88
N GLY A 186 28.64 -16.93 12.35
CA GLY A 186 28.09 -17.90 13.29
C GLY A 186 27.78 -19.27 12.68
N LEU A 187 27.32 -19.31 11.41
CA LEU A 187 27.03 -20.57 10.72
C LEU A 187 28.28 -21.34 10.30
N LEU A 188 29.39 -20.65 10.04
CA LEU A 188 30.68 -21.28 9.71
C LEU A 188 31.33 -21.94 10.93
N GLY A 189 31.14 -21.41 12.15
CA GLY A 189 31.61 -22.02 13.39
C GLY A 189 30.89 -23.32 13.74
N ILE A 190 29.58 -23.39 13.47
CA ILE A 190 28.76 -24.59 13.77
C ILE A 190 29.07 -25.71 12.76
N ALA A 191 29.31 -25.38 11.49
CA ALA A 191 29.74 -26.35 10.48
C ALA A 191 31.12 -26.97 10.80
N ALA A 192 32.07 -26.18 11.32
CA ALA A 192 33.40 -26.66 11.72
C ALA A 192 33.35 -27.56 12.99
N ALA A 193 32.51 -27.23 13.97
CA ALA A 193 32.35 -28.03 15.19
C ALA A 193 31.69 -29.40 14.92
N LEU A 194 30.73 -29.47 13.99
CA LEU A 194 30.08 -30.71 13.59
C LEU A 194 30.99 -31.63 12.76
N MET A 195 31.87 -31.07 11.91
CA MET A 195 32.86 -31.87 11.16
C MET A 195 34.06 -32.32 12.01
N GLY A 196 34.42 -31.60 13.08
CA GLY A 196 35.46 -32.03 14.02
C GLY A 196 35.02 -33.16 14.97
N GLY A 197 33.75 -33.18 15.37
CA GLY A 197 33.20 -34.18 16.31
C GLY A 197 32.95 -35.56 15.69
N LEU A 198 32.73 -35.65 14.38
CA LEU A 198 32.47 -36.92 13.68
C LEU A 198 33.72 -37.74 13.35
N ARG A 199 34.92 -37.14 13.43
CA ARG A 199 36.18 -37.85 13.15
C ARG A 199 36.80 -38.57 14.36
N ARG A 200 36.31 -38.33 15.59
CA ARG A 200 36.94 -38.86 16.82
C ARG A 200 36.23 -40.07 17.44
N ARG A 201 35.32 -40.72 16.72
CA ARG A 201 34.58 -41.90 17.18
C ARG A 201 34.74 -43.11 16.27
N LYS A 202 35.95 -43.37 15.80
CA LYS A 202 36.44 -44.70 15.39
C LYS A 202 37.95 -44.76 15.67
N GLY A 203 38.28 -45.41 16.77
CA GLY A 203 39.61 -45.62 17.33
C GLY A 203 39.42 -46.28 18.68
#